data_AF-A0A377DP85-F1
#
_entry.id   AF-A0A377DP85-F1
#
_cell.length_a   1.000
_cell.length_b   1.000
_cell.length_c   1.000
_cell.angle_alpha   90.00
_cell.angle_beta   90.00
_cell.angle_gamma   90.00
#
_symmetry.space_group_name_H-M   'P 1'
#
loop_
_entity.id
_entity.type
_entity.pdbx_description
1 polymer ?
#
loop_
_entity_poly.entity_id
_entity_poly.type
_entity_poly.pdbx_seq_one_letter_code
_entity_poly.pdbx_strand_id
1 'polypeptide(L)' 'MKILVDENMPYARDLFSRLGEVTAVPGRPIPVAQLADADALMVRSVTKVNESLLAGKTH' A
#
# COMPACT_ATOMS: atom_id res chain seq x y z
N MET A 1 12.26 -2.31 3.23
CA MET A 1 11.19 -2.18 2.23
C MET A 1 9.85 -2.44 2.90
N LYS A 2 9.09 -1.38 3.14
CA LYS A 2 7.73 -1.40 3.68
C LYS A 2 6.74 -1.42 2.53
N ILE A 3 5.98 -2.50 2.42
CA ILE A 3 5.03 -2.76 1.33
C ILE A 3 3.63 -2.68 1.92
N LEU A 4 2.84 -1.72 1.45
CA LEU A 4 1.42 -1.67 1.75
C LEU A 4 0.65 -2.53 0.77
N VAL A 5 -0.26 -3.35 1.27
CA VAL A 5 -1.14 -4.19 0.47
C VAL A 5 -2.59 -3.94 0.85
N ASP A 6 -3.51 -4.00 -0.11
CA ASP A 6 -4.95 -4.01 0.18
C ASP A 6 -5.30 -5.29 0.99
N GLU A 7 -6.00 -5.14 2.12
CA GLU A 7 -6.44 -6.25 2.98
C GLU A 7 -7.28 -7.30 2.25
N ASN A 8 -7.96 -6.90 1.18
CA ASN A 8 -8.82 -7.76 0.39
C ASN A 8 -8.08 -8.38 -0.82
N MET A 9 -6.77 -8.20 -0.91
CA MET A 9 -5.93 -8.82 -1.94
C MET A 9 -5.49 -10.22 -1.46
N PRO A 10 -6.00 -11.31 -2.07
CA PRO A 10 -5.65 -12.66 -1.64
C PRO A 10 -4.17 -12.94 -1.87
N TYR A 11 -3.54 -13.66 -0.94
CA TYR A 11 -2.12 -14.05 -0.97
C TYR A 11 -1.09 -12.91 -0.98
N ALA A 12 -1.52 -11.64 -0.93
CA ALA A 12 -0.60 -10.50 -0.98
C ALA A 12 0.42 -10.55 0.16
N ARG A 13 -0.03 -10.80 1.39
CA ARG A 13 0.86 -10.88 2.55
C ARG A 13 1.91 -11.98 2.41
N ASP A 14 1.51 -13.18 1.98
CA ASP A 14 2.42 -14.32 1.88
C ASP A 14 3.42 -14.18 0.72
N LEU A 15 2.99 -13.56 -0.39
CA LEU A 15 3.86 -13.30 -1.54
C LEU A 15 4.86 -12.16 -1.26
N PHE A 16 4.37 -11.04 -0.74
CA PHE A 16 5.18 -9.84 -0.56
C PHE A 16 6.02 -9.87 0.73
N SER A 17 5.69 -10.71 1.72
CA SER A 17 6.49 -10.85 2.96
C SER A 17 7.90 -11.37 2.71
N ARG A 18 8.14 -11.99 1.54
CA ARG A 18 9.47 -12.41 1.09
C ARG A 18 10.34 -11.26 0.61
N LEU A 19 9.72 -10.13 0.24
CA LEU A 19 10.39 -8.94 -0.30
C LEU A 19 10.62 -7.87 0.78
N GLY A 20 9.84 -7.90 1.86
CA GLY A 20 9.97 -6.93 2.94
C GLY A 20 8.84 -7.01 3.97
N GLU A 21 8.69 -5.92 4.72
CA GLU A 21 7.65 -5.79 5.73
C GLU A 21 6.32 -5.46 5.06
N VAL A 22 5.35 -6.38 5.16
CA VAL A 22 4.03 -6.20 4.54
C VAL A 22 3.01 -5.76 5.56
N THR A 23 2.35 -4.63 5.28
CA THR A 23 1.23 -4.12 6.07
C THR A 23 -0.05 -4.11 5.23
N ALA A 24 -1.07 -4.81 5.72
CA ALA A 24 -2.39 -4.82 5.11
C ALA A 24 -3.18 -3.57 5.52
N VAL A 25 -3.73 -2.84 4.54
CA VAL A 25 -4.53 -1.64 4.74
C VAL A 25 -5.84 -1.70 3.95
N PRO A 26 -6.90 -1.02 4.43
CA PRO A 26 -8.12 -0.87 3.66
C PRO A 26 -7.85 -0.09 2.37
N GLY A 27 -8.32 -0.61 1.23
CA GLY A 27 -8.17 0.05 -0.07
C GLY A 27 -8.93 1.38 -0.19
N ARG A 28 -9.89 1.66 0.72
CA ARG A 28 -10.62 2.93 0.79
C ARG A 28 -11.20 3.18 2.20
N PRO A 29 -10.78 4.24 2.92
CA PRO A 29 -9.66 5.13 2.63
C PRO A 29 -8.30 4.51 3.00
N ILE A 30 -7.26 4.75 2.19
CA ILE A 30 -5.89 4.39 2.56
C ILE A 30 -5.36 5.38 3.61
N PRO A 31 -4.82 4.92 4.75
CA PRO A 31 -4.23 5.80 5.75
C PRO A 31 -2.99 6.53 5.20
N VAL A 32 -3.04 7.85 5.10
CA VAL A 32 -1.94 8.69 4.57
C VAL A 32 -0.66 8.52 5.38
N ALA A 33 -0.78 8.35 6.69
CA ALA A 33 0.34 8.10 7.61
C ALA A 33 1.09 6.80 7.26
N GLN A 34 0.36 5.71 7.00
CA GLN A 34 1.00 4.45 6.61
C GLN A 34 1.65 4.56 5.23
N LEU A 35 0.99 5.28 4.32
CA LEU A 35 1.48 5.53 2.98
C LEU A 35 2.74 6.41 2.98
N ALA A 36 3.03 7.17 4.04
CA ALA A 36 4.17 8.10 4.07
C ALA A 36 5.50 7.35 4.22
N ASP A 37 5.49 6.27 5.00
CA ASP A 37 6.66 5.43 5.23
C ASP A 37 6.75 4.24 4.26
N ALA A 38 5.81 4.11 3.33
CA ALA A 38 5.72 2.96 2.44
C ALA A 38 6.61 3.12 1.21
N ASP A 39 7.47 2.13 0.96
CA ASP A 39 8.30 2.05 -0.24
C ASP A 39 7.51 1.57 -1.46
N ALA A 40 6.46 0.75 -1.24
CA ALA A 40 5.61 0.22 -2.29
C ALA A 40 4.14 0.15 -1.85
N LEU A 41 3.23 0.39 -2.79
CA LEU A 41 1.78 0.31 -2.58
C LEU A 41 1.14 -0.64 -3.60
N MET A 42 0.57 -1.74 -3.11
CA MET A 42 -0.18 -2.73 -3.88
C MET A 42 -1.67 -2.55 -3.61
N VAL A 43 -2.42 -2.14 -4.63
CA VAL A 43 -3.85 -1.78 -4.52
C VAL A 43 -4.69 -2.51 -5.55
N ARG A 44 -6.00 -2.57 -5.30
CA ARG A 44 -7.00 -3.04 -6.26
C ARG A 44 -7.71 -1.85 -6.91
N SER A 45 -8.53 -2.11 -7.93
CA SER A 45 -9.29 -1.08 -8.68
C SER A 45 -10.21 -0.18 -7.84
N VAL A 46 -10.50 -0.57 -6.59
CA VAL A 46 -11.28 0.22 -5.62
C VAL A 46 -10.52 1.44 -5.10
N THR A 47 -9.19 1.40 -5.12
CA THR A 47 -8.34 2.52 -4.70
C THR A 47 -8.09 3.42 -5.89
N LYS A 48 -8.49 4.69 -5.78
CA LYS A 48 -8.11 5.71 -6.77
C LYS A 48 -6.68 6.16 -6.51
N VAL A 49 -5.75 5.70 -7.34
CA VAL A 49 -4.39 6.23 -7.38
C VAL A 49 -4.42 7.54 -8.16
N ASN A 50 -4.30 8.65 -7.45
CA ASN A 50 -4.25 9.99 -8.04
C ASN A 50 -3.07 10.78 -7.47
N GLU A 51 -2.76 11.91 -8.11
CA GLU A 51 -1.69 12.80 -7.64
C GLU A 51 -1.91 13.21 -6.19
N SER A 52 -3.15 13.51 -5.76
CA SER A 52 -3.42 13.85 -4.36
C SER A 52 -3.07 12.75 -3.35
N LEU A 53 -3.14 11.48 -3.73
CA LEU A 53 -2.77 10.33 -2.89
C LEU A 53 -1.25 10.15 -2.80
N LEU A 54 -0.54 10.45 -3.90
CA LEU A 54 0.92 10.31 -4.02
C LEU A 54 1.68 11.62 -3.78
N ALA A 55 0.98 12.76 -3.69
CA ALA A 55 1.57 14.07 -3.52
C ALA A 55 2.37 14.13 -2.20
N GLY A 56 3.63 14.54 -2.31
CA GLY A 56 4.56 14.61 -1.18
C GLY A 56 5.25 13.29 -0.82
N LYS A 57 5.10 12.25 -1.65
CA LYS A 57 5.75 10.94 -1.47
C LYS A 57 6.77 10.73 -2.57
N THR A 58 7.93 11.34 -2.38
CA THR A 58 9.08 11.20 -3.26
C THR A 58 10.22 10.67 -2.43
N HIS A 59 10.66 9.44 -2.72
CA HIS A 59 11.90 8.89 -2.22
C HIS A 59 12.70 8.28 -3.36
#